data_AF-A0A963I5G8-F1
#
_entry.id   AF-A0A963I5G8-F1
#
_cell.length_a   1.000
_cell.length_b   1.000
_cell.length_c   1.000
_cell.angle_alpha   90.00
_cell.angle_beta   90.00
_cell.angle_gamma   90.00
#
_symmetry.space_group_name_H-M   'P 1'
#
loop_
_entity.id
_entity.type
_entity.pdbx_description
1 polymer ?
#
loop_
_entity_poly.entity_id
_entity_poly.type
_entity_poly.pdbx_seq_one_letter_code
_entity_poly.pdbx_strand_id
1 'polypeptide(L)'
;VEVLRERVTRRWPGRAAMFFGHIGDSNLHFIFALPDDSHATELAVEQEVYEVVRDYHGSISAEHGIGTIKKPFLHFSRSPEEIATMKTLKRALDPRGILNPGKVF
;
A
#
# COMPACT_ATOMS: atom_id res chain seq x y z
N VAL A 1 -6.33 11.10 -8.00
CA VAL A 1 -5.44 11.03 -9.19
C VAL A 1 -4.57 12.28 -9.29
N GLU A 2 -5.14 13.47 -9.44
CA GLU A 2 -4.35 14.70 -9.63
C GLU A 2 -3.33 15.00 -8.52
N VAL A 3 -3.71 14.90 -7.25
CA VAL A 3 -2.78 15.11 -6.11
C VAL A 3 -1.57 14.19 -6.18
N LEU A 4 -1.77 12.90 -6.46
CA LEU A 4 -0.67 11.95 -6.57
C LEU A 4 0.18 12.23 -7.80
N ARG A 5 -0.45 12.55 -8.94
CA ARG A 5 0.25 12.93 -10.18
C ARG A 5 1.16 14.13 -9.95
N GLU A 6 0.67 15.16 -9.28
CA GLU A 6 1.46 16.35 -8.94
C GLU A 6 2.64 15.99 -8.03
N ARG A 7 2.40 15.24 -6.94
CA ARG A 7 3.45 14.82 -5.99
C ARG A 7 4.58 14.06 -6.68
N VAL A 8 4.26 13.02 -7.46
CA VAL A 8 5.28 12.19 -8.11
C VAL A 8 6.00 12.94 -9.23
N THR A 9 5.30 13.81 -9.98
CA THR A 9 5.93 14.61 -11.05
C THR A 9 6.89 15.65 -10.47
N ARG A 10 6.52 16.27 -9.33
CA ARG A 10 7.38 17.23 -8.63
C ARG A 10 8.63 16.56 -8.07
N ARG A 11 8.49 15.37 -7.49
CA ARG A 11 9.59 14.65 -6.85
C ARG A 11 10.49 13.91 -7.85
N TRP A 12 9.91 13.39 -8.92
CA TRP A 12 10.59 12.64 -9.97
C TRP A 12 10.16 13.15 -11.36
N PRO A 13 10.68 14.32 -11.78
CA PRO A 13 10.31 14.94 -13.04
C PRO A 13 10.67 14.05 -14.25
N GLY A 14 9.81 14.08 -15.27
CA GLY A 14 10.01 13.34 -16.51
C GLY A 14 9.69 11.84 -16.44
N ARG A 15 9.23 11.33 -15.29
CA ARG A 15 8.82 9.93 -15.14
C ARG A 15 7.35 9.72 -15.49
N ALA A 16 7.05 8.58 -16.12
CA ALA A 16 5.70 8.24 -16.54
C ALA A 16 4.87 7.77 -15.33
N ALA A 17 3.66 8.33 -15.21
CA ALA A 17 2.67 8.00 -14.18
C ALA A 17 1.33 7.64 -14.86
N MET A 18 0.98 6.36 -14.83
CA MET A 18 -0.21 5.81 -15.45
C MET A 18 -1.26 5.45 -14.40
N PHE A 19 -2.51 5.82 -14.69
CA PHE A 19 -3.66 5.55 -13.86
C PHE A 19 -4.73 4.91 -14.73
N PHE A 20 -5.23 3.76 -14.31
CA PHE A 20 -6.35 3.06 -14.94
C PHE A 20 -7.05 2.21 -13.89
N GLY A 21 -8.22 1.65 -14.19
CA GLY A 21 -8.87 0.75 -13.26
C GLY A 21 -10.37 0.72 -13.41
N HIS A 22 -11.01 0.26 -12.34
CA HIS A 22 -12.43 0.00 -12.26
C HIS A 22 -13.09 1.18 -11.54
N ILE A 23 -13.64 2.13 -12.30
CA ILE A 23 -14.28 3.29 -11.68
C ILE A 23 -15.58 2.93 -10.93
N GLY A 24 -16.24 1.84 -11.34
CA GLY A 24 -17.51 1.40 -10.77
C GLY A 24 -17.44 0.95 -9.32
N ASP A 25 -16.27 0.49 -8.85
CA ASP A 25 -16.01 0.07 -7.47
C ASP A 25 -14.93 0.93 -6.78
N SER A 26 -14.51 2.02 -7.42
CA SER A 26 -13.46 2.92 -6.94
C SER A 26 -12.07 2.26 -6.76
N ASN A 27 -11.75 1.25 -7.58
CA ASN A 27 -10.43 0.61 -7.60
C ASN A 27 -9.53 1.19 -8.71
N LEU A 28 -8.44 1.85 -8.32
CA LEU A 28 -7.46 2.44 -9.23
C LEU A 28 -6.11 1.71 -9.15
N HIS A 29 -5.60 1.36 -10.32
CA HIS A 29 -4.25 0.85 -10.53
C HIS A 29 -3.34 2.01 -10.90
N PHE A 30 -2.24 2.11 -10.16
CA PHE A 30 -1.21 3.11 -10.38
C PHE A 30 0.08 2.40 -10.79
N ILE A 31 0.61 2.77 -11.95
CA ILE A 31 1.93 2.31 -12.42
C ILE A 31 2.83 3.52 -12.58
N PHE A 32 4.04 3.42 -12.05
CA PHE A 32 5.04 4.47 -12.08
C PHE A 32 6.36 3.95 -12.61
N ALA A 33 6.95 4.66 -13.57
CA ALA A 33 8.30 4.36 -14.04
C ALA A 33 9.33 4.87 -13.03
N LEU A 34 9.87 3.95 -12.21
CA LEU A 34 10.87 4.29 -11.20
C LEU A 34 12.08 4.98 -11.83
N PRO A 35 12.73 5.92 -11.13
CA PRO A 35 13.92 6.57 -11.63
C PRO A 35 15.16 5.67 -11.68
N ASP A 36 15.19 4.65 -10.84
CA ASP A 36 16.21 3.62 -10.70
C ASP A 36 15.59 2.36 -10.04
N ASP A 37 16.33 1.26 -10.02
CA ASP A 37 15.89 -0.03 -9.46
C ASP A 37 16.21 -0.17 -7.95
N SER A 38 16.50 0.94 -7.25
CA SER A 38 16.83 0.85 -5.83
C SER A 38 15.58 0.67 -4.98
N HIS A 39 15.70 -0.19 -3.96
CA HIS A 39 14.62 -0.38 -2.98
C HIS A 39 14.27 0.91 -2.23
N ALA A 40 15.24 1.80 -2.02
CA ALA A 40 14.98 3.10 -1.38
C ALA A 40 14.06 3.99 -2.23
N THR A 41 14.26 3.99 -3.55
CA THR A 41 13.40 4.70 -4.50
C THR A 41 12.00 4.08 -4.56
N GLU A 42 11.91 2.75 -4.64
CA GLU A 42 10.64 2.02 -4.60
C GLU A 42 9.83 2.39 -3.35
N LEU A 43 10.46 2.30 -2.17
CA LEU A 43 9.83 2.64 -0.89
C LEU A 43 9.39 4.10 -0.83
N ALA A 44 10.19 5.02 -1.37
CA ALA A 44 9.83 6.44 -1.41
C ALA A 44 8.59 6.68 -2.30
N VAL A 45 8.49 6.01 -3.44
CA VAL A 45 7.30 6.09 -4.31
C VAL A 45 6.09 5.49 -3.61
N GLU A 46 6.23 4.31 -3.02
CA GLU A 46 5.16 3.67 -2.24
C GLU A 46 4.65 4.58 -1.12
N GLN A 47 5.54 5.24 -0.39
CA GLN A 47 5.16 6.14 0.69
C GLN A 47 4.37 7.35 0.16
N GLU A 48 4.79 7.99 -0.93
CA GLU A 48 4.01 9.09 -1.55
C GLU A 48 2.61 8.64 -1.97
N VAL A 49 2.50 7.42 -2.54
CA VAL A 49 1.22 6.85 -2.95
C VAL A 49 0.33 6.58 -1.73
N TYR A 50 0.84 5.83 -0.76
CA TYR A 50 0.04 5.36 0.35
C TYR A 50 -0.34 6.50 1.31
N GLU A 51 0.49 7.54 1.46
CA GLU A 51 0.12 8.75 2.21
C GLU A 51 -1.09 9.46 1.57
N VAL A 52 -1.10 9.62 0.24
CA VAL A 52 -2.27 10.17 -0.45
C VAL A 52 -3.49 9.26 -0.24
N VAL A 53 -3.34 7.95 -0.35
CA VAL A 53 -4.45 7.02 -0.10
C VAL A 53 -5.00 7.19 1.33
N ARG A 54 -4.13 7.29 2.34
CA ARG A 54 -4.52 7.55 3.73
C ARG A 54 -5.28 8.86 3.89
N ASP A 55 -4.77 9.94 3.30
CA ASP A 55 -5.35 11.28 3.42
C ASP A 55 -6.76 11.36 2.79
N TYR A 56 -7.07 10.46 1.85
CA TYR A 56 -8.39 10.28 1.25
C TYR A 56 -9.21 9.14 1.88
N HIS A 57 -8.76 8.58 3.02
CA HIS A 57 -9.40 7.46 3.72
C HIS A 57 -9.62 6.21 2.84
N GLY A 58 -8.70 5.95 1.91
CA GLY A 58 -8.76 4.81 0.99
C GLY A 58 -8.06 3.54 1.50
N SER A 59 -8.11 2.49 0.67
CA SER A 59 -7.41 1.22 0.92
C SER A 59 -6.09 1.16 0.15
N ILE A 60 -4.95 0.94 0.82
CA ILE A 60 -3.65 0.68 0.18
C ILE A 60 -3.62 -0.63 -0.61
N SER A 61 -4.65 -1.46 -0.43
CA SER A 61 -4.86 -2.66 -1.22
C SER A 61 -6.34 -2.93 -1.43
N ALA A 62 -6.85 -2.54 -2.59
CA ALA A 62 -8.21 -2.85 -3.00
C ALA A 62 -8.41 -4.38 -3.23
N GLU A 63 -7.44 -5.03 -3.89
CA GLU A 63 -7.60 -6.41 -4.40
C GLU A 63 -6.45 -7.37 -4.03
N HIS A 64 -5.18 -6.95 -4.10
CA HIS A 64 -4.02 -7.86 -4.07
C HIS A 64 -3.54 -8.28 -2.66
N GLY A 65 -4.27 -7.88 -1.62
CA GLY A 65 -3.89 -8.11 -0.22
C GLY A 65 -2.59 -7.42 0.23
N ILE A 66 -2.13 -7.78 1.43
CA ILE A 66 -1.01 -7.12 2.12
C ILE A 66 0.33 -7.84 1.91
N GLY A 67 0.35 -9.17 2.10
CA GLY A 67 1.56 -9.98 1.95
C GLY A 67 2.73 -9.50 2.83
N THR A 68 3.93 -9.49 2.26
CA THR A 68 5.14 -8.92 2.87
C THR A 68 5.36 -7.47 2.45
N ILE A 69 5.07 -7.15 1.19
CA ILE A 69 5.35 -5.85 0.55
C ILE A 69 4.61 -4.72 1.28
N LYS A 70 3.29 -4.84 1.45
CA LYS A 70 2.48 -3.75 2.01
C LYS A 70 2.35 -3.79 3.52
N LYS A 71 2.99 -4.76 4.18
CA LYS A 71 2.93 -4.94 5.64
C LYS A 71 3.34 -3.67 6.41
N PRO A 72 4.42 -2.96 6.05
CA PRO A 72 4.80 -1.72 6.74
C PRO A 72 3.73 -0.64 6.67
N PHE A 73 2.91 -0.63 5.61
CA PHE A 73 1.93 0.42 5.32
C PHE A 73 0.49 0.08 5.78
N LEU A 74 0.24 -1.11 6.34
CA LEU A 74 -1.11 -1.55 6.73
C LEU A 74 -1.88 -0.51 7.59
N HIS A 75 -1.16 0.20 8.45
CA HIS A 75 -1.70 1.23 9.34
C HIS A 75 -2.25 2.47 8.61
N PHE A 76 -2.00 2.63 7.31
CA PHE A 76 -2.59 3.70 6.51
C PHE A 76 -4.05 3.43 6.12
N SER A 77 -4.51 2.18 6.22
CA SER A 77 -5.90 1.80 5.91
C SER A 77 -6.60 1.06 7.05
N ARG A 78 -5.90 0.79 8.16
CA ARG A 78 -6.45 0.08 9.31
C ARG A 78 -6.08 0.77 10.61
N SER A 79 -7.05 0.89 11.49
CA SER A 79 -6.85 1.44 12.82
C SER A 79 -5.98 0.52 13.68
N PRO A 80 -5.36 1.05 14.75
CA PRO A 80 -4.65 0.24 15.73
C PRO A 80 -5.52 -0.89 16.32
N GLU A 81 -6.81 -0.63 16.54
CA GLU A 81 -7.78 -1.58 17.10
C GLU A 81 -8.12 -2.70 16.10
N GLU A 82 -8.30 -2.37 14.82
CA GLU A 82 -8.48 -3.37 13.76
C GLU A 82 -7.24 -4.27 13.67
N ILE A 83 -6.04 -3.69 13.66
CA ILE A 83 -4.78 -4.45 13.61
C ILE A 83 -4.60 -5.32 14.85
N ALA A 84 -4.93 -4.80 16.04
CA ALA A 84 -4.88 -5.57 17.28
C ALA A 84 -5.84 -6.77 17.24
N THR A 85 -7.05 -6.57 16.72
CA THR A 85 -8.03 -7.63 16.50
C THR A 85 -7.49 -8.71 15.56
N MET A 86 -6.92 -8.31 14.41
CA MET A 86 -6.33 -9.25 13.45
C MET A 86 -5.20 -10.08 14.06
N LYS A 87 -4.32 -9.45 14.86
CA LYS A 87 -3.24 -10.16 15.58
C LYS A 87 -3.80 -11.14 16.61
N THR A 88 -4.88 -10.79 17.30
CA THR A 88 -5.56 -11.69 18.25
C THR A 88 -6.12 -12.91 17.55
N LEU A 89 -6.80 -12.72 16.41
CA LEU A 89 -7.30 -13.83 15.59
C LEU A 89 -6.16 -14.72 15.09
N LYS A 90 -5.05 -14.13 14.61
CA LYS A 90 -3.87 -14.89 14.17
C LYS A 90 -3.31 -15.78 15.28
N ARG A 91 -3.15 -15.26 16.50
CA ARG A 91 -2.65 -16.05 17.64
C ARG A 91 -3.62 -17.15 18.07
N ALA A 92 -4.93 -16.89 18.02
CA ALA A 92 -5.94 -17.88 18.38
C ALA A 92 -5.99 -19.04 17.37
N LEU A 93 -5.88 -18.73 16.08
CA LEU A 93 -6.00 -19.72 15.00
C LEU A 93 -4.67 -20.43 14.68
N ASP A 94 -3.54 -19.77 14.91
CA ASP A 94 -2.19 -20.30 14.65
C ASP A 94 -1.24 -20.00 15.82
N PRO A 95 -1.45 -20.65 16.98
CA PRO A 95 -0.64 -20.40 18.18
C PRO A 95 0.82 -20.81 18.03
N ARG A 96 1.15 -21.67 17.06
CA ARG A 96 2.54 -22.06 16.74
C ARG A 96 3.19 -21.20 15.66
N GLY A 97 2.45 -20.27 15.05
CA GLY A 97 2.97 -19.37 14.02
C GLY A 97 3.44 -20.07 12.74
N ILE A 98 2.92 -21.25 12.41
CA ILE A 98 3.40 -22.05 11.27
C ILE A 98 2.66 -21.76 9.96
N LEU A 99 1.49 -21.11 10.04
CA LEU A 99 0.70 -20.79 8.85
C LEU A 99 1.21 -19.49 8.23
N ASN A 100 2.06 -19.62 7.21
CA ASN A 100 2.52 -18.52 6.35
C ASN A 100 3.23 -17.39 7.13
N PRO A 101 4.33 -17.71 7.85
CA PRO A 101 5.00 -16.79 8.75
C PRO A 101 5.52 -15.54 8.03
N GLY A 102 5.47 -14.39 8.72
CA GLY A 102 6.01 -13.11 8.25
C GLY A 102 5.09 -12.32 7.31
N LYS A 103 4.03 -12.93 6.76
CA LYS A 103 3.03 -12.22 5.95
C LYS A 103 2.00 -11.56 6.86
N VAL A 104 1.69 -10.29 6.59
CA VAL A 104 0.79 -9.42 7.39
C VAL A 104 1.29 -9.12 8.80
N PHE A 105 1.71 -10.10 9.59
CA PHE A 105 2.25 -9.95 10.96
C PHE A 105 3.62 -10.59 11.15
#